data_AF-A0A7V4P0S0-F1
#
_entry.id   AF-A0A7V4P0S0-F1
#
_cell.length_a   1.000
_cell.length_b   1.000
_cell.length_c   1.000
_cell.angle_alpha   90.00
_cell.angle_beta   90.00
_cell.angle_gamma   90.00
#
_symmetry.space_group_name_H-M   'P 1'
#
loop_
_entity.id
_entity.type
_entity.pdbx_description
1 polymer ?
#
loop_
_entity_poly.entity_id
_entity_poly.type
_entity_poly.pdbx_seq_one_letter_code
_entity_poly.pdbx_strand_id
1 'polypeptide(L)'
;MMRTTRSPRNASGSGVSPVRDPLDDLIDRVELPHGPIFRTDEAARWPAGTLNRFLESGLLRETSRAKSIWYDGCDDGCLVEPELREDRRTGKMVAAFVCRQEGCGGLITLDPACLRRWEVDVTALGKHIAEVVGTKGRPVEDAPGRIWLLGTARLDSRAFEVFLARGLGWNDGPTILQQAARLRGSPMPLIFSTARSVAADFGDGSTCTVVRLAEVATLCDGRIEIDHAALAERVAASLPRLAAAPTTDQLLLVEAELDILEALAQSRQGAMLQVEIMAAAGYSKPVTRDALKHLRELGFVAQPRGKQRKGHIITAKGRDYLAQLQRSESATDAVKR
;
A
#
# COMPACT_ATOMS: atom_id res chain seq x y z
N MET A 1 14.22 16.35 71.99
CA MET A 1 14.51 16.37 70.53
C MET A 1 14.40 14.94 70.00
N MET A 2 13.23 14.56 69.49
CA MET A 2 12.99 13.31 68.75
C MET A 2 12.32 13.72 67.44
N ARG A 3 13.00 13.54 66.30
CA ARG A 3 12.42 13.74 64.98
C ARG A 3 12.02 12.38 64.43
N THR A 4 10.72 12.10 64.46
CA THR A 4 10.08 11.06 63.66
C THR A 4 10.10 11.46 62.19
N THR A 5 10.90 10.78 61.38
CA THR A 5 10.87 10.91 59.91
C THR A 5 9.77 10.02 59.35
N ARG A 6 8.72 10.67 58.82
CA ARG A 6 7.69 10.06 57.98
C ARG A 6 8.27 9.71 56.61
N SER A 7 7.94 8.51 56.15
CA SER A 7 7.94 8.09 54.75
C SER A 7 6.94 8.93 53.92
N PRO A 8 7.17 9.07 52.60
CA PRO A 8 6.09 8.91 51.65
C PRO A 8 6.35 7.68 50.78
N ARG A 9 5.36 6.79 50.79
CA ARG A 9 5.17 5.72 49.82
C ARG A 9 5.08 6.36 48.44
N ASN A 10 5.94 5.94 47.52
CA ASN A 10 5.78 6.26 46.11
C ASN A 10 4.47 5.63 45.62
N ALA A 11 3.56 6.50 45.20
CA ALA A 11 2.40 6.15 44.42
C ALA A 11 2.88 5.64 43.05
N SER A 12 2.98 4.32 42.92
CA SER A 12 2.85 3.64 41.64
C SER A 12 1.40 3.81 41.20
N GLY A 13 1.11 4.98 40.63
CA GLY A 13 -0.07 5.15 39.80
C GLY A 13 0.05 4.16 38.65
N SER A 14 -0.68 3.05 38.74
CA SER A 14 -1.02 2.20 37.61
C SER A 14 -1.83 3.05 36.64
N GLY A 15 -1.11 3.84 35.84
CA GLY A 15 -1.64 4.46 34.64
C GLY A 15 -2.03 3.32 33.72
N VAL A 16 -3.25 2.82 33.87
CA VAL A 16 -3.88 1.97 32.88
C VAL A 16 -4.00 2.85 31.65
N SER A 17 -3.01 2.75 30.76
CA SER A 17 -3.08 3.37 29.44
C SER A 17 -4.45 3.00 28.86
N PRO A 18 -5.19 3.96 28.31
CA PRO A 18 -6.53 3.69 27.79
C PRO A 18 -6.46 2.48 26.86
N VAL A 19 -7.40 1.55 27.05
CA VAL A 19 -7.51 0.35 26.22
C VAL A 19 -7.58 0.83 24.77
N ARG A 20 -6.52 0.56 24.00
CA ARG A 20 -6.49 0.92 22.59
C ARG A 20 -7.53 0.09 21.87
N ASP A 21 -8.11 0.70 20.83
CA ASP A 21 -8.99 -0.02 19.93
C ASP A 21 -8.20 -1.19 19.27
N PRO A 22 -8.72 -2.42 19.29
CA PRO A 22 -7.99 -3.57 18.73
C PRO A 22 -7.72 -3.51 17.23
N LEU A 23 -8.54 -2.78 16.46
CA LEU A 23 -8.28 -2.56 15.03
C LEU A 23 -7.14 -1.56 14.84
N ASP A 24 -7.08 -0.50 15.65
CA ASP A 24 -5.93 0.41 15.68
C ASP A 24 -4.63 -0.34 15.96
N ASP A 25 -4.62 -1.25 16.94
CA ASP A 25 -3.46 -2.09 17.25
C ASP A 25 -3.10 -3.00 16.06
N LEU A 26 -4.09 -3.61 15.42
CA LEU A 26 -3.90 -4.46 14.23
C LEU A 26 -3.28 -3.67 13.08
N ILE A 27 -3.83 -2.49 12.76
CA ILE A 27 -3.34 -1.61 11.70
C ILE A 27 -1.90 -1.17 11.99
N ASP A 28 -1.62 -0.73 13.23
CA ASP A 28 -0.27 -0.35 13.64
C ASP A 28 0.71 -1.51 13.52
N ARG A 29 0.28 -2.72 13.89
CA ARG A 29 1.11 -3.92 13.82
C ARG A 29 1.46 -4.28 12.37
N VAL A 30 0.52 -4.08 11.44
CA VAL A 30 0.77 -4.25 10.00
C VAL A 30 1.87 -3.30 9.53
N GLU A 31 1.99 -2.08 10.05
CA GLU A 31 3.02 -1.14 9.62
C GLU A 31 4.44 -1.43 10.15
N LEU A 32 4.64 -2.48 10.97
CA LEU A 32 5.98 -2.88 11.42
C LEU A 32 6.72 -3.71 10.36
N PRO A 33 7.96 -3.36 9.96
CA PRO A 33 8.71 -4.06 8.91
C PRO A 33 9.05 -5.53 9.24
N HIS A 34 9.31 -5.83 10.51
CA HIS A 34 9.89 -7.12 10.95
C HIS A 34 8.86 -8.17 11.41
N GLY A 35 7.63 -8.06 10.92
CA GLY A 35 6.58 -9.06 11.11
C GLY A 35 5.43 -8.53 11.95
N PRO A 36 4.18 -8.59 11.45
CA PRO A 36 3.03 -8.08 12.16
C PRO A 36 2.58 -9.09 13.23
N ILE A 37 3.43 -9.35 14.23
CA ILE A 37 3.26 -10.42 15.21
C ILE A 37 2.89 -9.84 16.58
N PHE A 38 1.76 -10.25 17.15
CA PHE A 38 1.35 -9.99 18.53
C PHE A 38 1.85 -11.07 19.50
N ARG A 39 2.21 -10.63 20.71
CA ARG A 39 2.50 -11.50 21.86
C ARG A 39 1.28 -11.70 22.73
N THR A 40 1.38 -12.65 23.67
CA THR A 40 0.29 -12.99 24.60
C THR A 40 -0.04 -11.86 25.56
N ASP A 41 0.95 -11.16 26.08
CA ASP A 41 0.76 -10.00 26.95
C ASP A 41 0.11 -8.82 26.24
N GLU A 42 0.36 -8.66 24.93
CA GLU A 42 -0.27 -7.62 24.11
C GLU A 42 -1.73 -7.96 23.83
N ALA A 43 -2.00 -9.18 23.34
CA ALA A 43 -3.34 -9.63 23.03
C ALA A 43 -4.27 -9.70 24.27
N ALA A 44 -3.69 -9.94 25.46
CA ALA A 44 -4.42 -9.93 26.72
C ALA A 44 -4.96 -8.55 27.14
N ARG A 45 -4.46 -7.46 26.54
CA ARG A 45 -4.94 -6.09 26.79
C ARG A 45 -6.23 -5.77 26.03
N TRP A 46 -6.57 -6.56 25.01
CA TRP A 46 -7.81 -6.37 24.28
C TRP A 46 -9.03 -6.78 25.11
N PRO A 47 -10.22 -6.27 24.78
CA PRO A 47 -11.46 -6.75 25.36
C PRO A 47 -11.60 -8.27 25.26
N ALA A 48 -12.27 -8.87 26.24
CA ALA A 48 -12.46 -10.32 26.29
C ALA A 48 -13.07 -10.87 24.98
N GLY A 49 -12.51 -11.99 24.51
CA GLY A 49 -12.93 -12.66 23.27
C GLY A 49 -12.41 -12.04 21.98
N THR A 50 -11.78 -10.85 21.99
CA THR A 50 -11.31 -10.20 20.76
C THR A 50 -10.26 -11.03 20.02
N LEU A 51 -9.30 -11.61 20.74
CA LEU A 51 -8.31 -12.51 20.15
C LEU A 51 -8.98 -13.70 19.44
N ASN A 52 -9.95 -14.35 20.08
CA ASN A 52 -10.66 -15.48 19.49
C ASN A 52 -11.42 -15.06 18.23
N ARG A 53 -12.09 -13.91 18.24
CA ARG A 53 -12.77 -13.38 17.06
C ARG A 53 -11.83 -13.09 15.90
N PHE A 54 -10.64 -12.55 16.16
CA PHE A 54 -9.62 -12.36 15.13
C PHE A 54 -9.07 -13.68 14.58
N LEU A 55 -8.96 -14.72 15.40
CA LEU A 55 -8.57 -16.05 14.95
C LEU A 55 -9.67 -16.70 14.10
N GLU A 56 -10.93 -16.59 14.54
CA GLU A 56 -12.10 -17.13 13.83
C GLU A 56 -12.34 -16.43 12.49
N SER A 57 -12.10 -15.12 12.40
CA SER A 57 -12.17 -14.37 11.14
C SER A 57 -10.93 -14.55 10.26
N GLY A 58 -9.88 -15.21 10.75
CA GLY A 58 -8.63 -15.39 10.04
C GLY A 58 -7.77 -14.13 9.91
N LEU A 59 -8.13 -13.02 10.59
CA LEU A 59 -7.31 -11.81 10.65
C LEU A 59 -5.98 -12.04 11.37
N LEU A 60 -5.99 -12.94 12.35
CA LEU A 60 -4.79 -13.44 13.02
C LEU A 60 -4.62 -14.93 12.77
N ARG A 61 -3.38 -15.37 12.65
CA ARG A 61 -3.00 -16.79 12.64
C ARG A 61 -1.91 -17.04 13.68
N GLU A 62 -2.01 -18.14 14.40
CA GLU A 62 -0.93 -18.54 15.32
C GLU A 62 0.34 -18.84 14.52
N THR A 63 1.47 -18.33 14.99
CA THR A 63 2.78 -18.51 14.35
C THR A 63 3.72 -19.27 15.28
N SER A 64 4.97 -19.47 14.85
CA SER A 64 5.99 -20.14 15.67
C SER A 64 6.08 -19.51 17.06
N ARG A 65 6.33 -20.33 18.09
CA ARG A 65 6.44 -19.86 19.47
C ARG A 65 7.58 -18.85 19.63
N ALA A 66 7.42 -17.93 20.58
CA ALA A 66 8.48 -17.03 20.99
C ALA A 66 9.64 -17.84 21.57
N LYS A 67 10.88 -17.47 21.20
CA LYS A 67 12.09 -18.01 21.85
C LYS A 67 12.40 -17.25 23.14
N SER A 68 12.06 -15.97 23.16
CA SER A 68 12.25 -15.09 24.30
C SER A 68 10.98 -14.29 24.60
N ILE A 69 10.80 -13.92 25.86
CA ILE A 69 9.70 -13.09 26.33
C ILE A 69 10.23 -12.01 27.29
N TRP A 70 9.49 -10.92 27.39
CA TRP A 70 9.71 -9.95 28.46
C TRP A 70 9.02 -10.46 29.73
N TYR A 71 9.79 -10.70 30.79
CA TYR A 71 9.30 -11.06 32.11
C TYR A 71 9.31 -9.82 33.01
N ASP A 72 8.18 -9.50 33.61
CA ASP A 72 7.94 -8.31 34.43
C ASP A 72 7.85 -8.62 35.93
N GLY A 73 8.15 -9.85 36.35
CA GLY A 73 8.12 -10.24 37.76
C GLY A 73 9.36 -9.84 38.57
N CYS A 74 10.32 -9.13 37.97
CA CYS A 74 11.41 -8.45 38.68
C CYS A 74 11.31 -6.92 38.47
N ASP A 75 11.87 -6.14 39.39
CA ASP A 75 11.71 -4.67 39.43
C ASP A 75 12.14 -3.97 38.13
N ASP A 76 13.16 -4.49 37.44
CA ASP A 76 13.68 -3.92 36.19
C ASP A 76 13.02 -4.51 34.93
N GLY A 77 12.31 -5.63 35.06
CA GLY A 77 11.94 -6.51 33.95
C GLY A 77 13.17 -7.10 33.24
N CYS A 78 13.02 -8.27 32.62
CA CYS A 78 14.11 -8.86 31.85
C CYS A 78 13.64 -9.67 30.64
N LEU A 79 14.43 -9.67 29.58
CA LEU A 79 14.25 -10.58 28.45
C LEU A 79 14.78 -11.96 28.84
N VAL A 80 13.93 -12.98 28.80
CA VAL A 80 14.26 -14.35 29.20
C VAL A 80 13.95 -15.32 28.07
N GLU A 81 14.62 -16.48 28.08
CA GLU A 81 14.39 -17.57 27.12
C GLU A 81 13.87 -18.81 27.87
N PRO A 82 12.54 -18.92 28.11
CA PRO A 82 11.98 -20.04 28.83
C PRO A 82 12.02 -21.33 28.00
N GLU A 83 12.44 -22.41 28.63
CA GLU A 83 12.37 -23.75 28.05
C GLU A 83 11.03 -24.41 28.41
N LEU A 84 10.42 -25.04 27.42
CA LEU A 84 9.23 -25.87 27.63
C LEU A 84 9.63 -27.22 28.18
N ARG A 85 9.05 -27.61 29.30
CA ARG A 85 9.27 -28.91 29.92
C ARG A 85 8.08 -29.34 30.75
N GLU A 86 8.02 -30.62 31.06
CA GLU A 86 7.04 -31.17 31.97
C GLU A 86 7.44 -30.89 33.43
N ASP A 87 6.54 -30.32 34.21
CA ASP A 87 6.68 -30.21 35.65
C ASP A 87 6.51 -31.60 36.27
N ARG A 88 7.61 -32.16 36.78
CA ARG A 88 7.67 -33.51 37.38
C ARG A 88 6.68 -33.73 38.53
N ARG A 89 6.23 -32.67 39.21
CA ARG A 89 5.28 -32.80 40.33
C ARG A 89 3.84 -32.88 39.86
N THR A 90 3.51 -32.22 38.75
CA THR A 90 2.12 -32.06 38.28
C THR A 90 1.84 -32.78 36.97
N GLY A 91 2.88 -33.21 36.24
CA GLY A 91 2.78 -33.78 34.89
C GLY A 91 2.37 -32.76 33.82
N LYS A 92 2.29 -31.47 34.15
CA LYS A 92 1.83 -30.43 33.22
C LYS A 92 3.02 -29.79 32.50
N MET A 93 2.80 -29.43 31.24
CA MET A 93 3.76 -28.60 30.51
C MET A 93 3.83 -27.20 31.12
N VAL A 94 5.05 -26.71 31.34
CA VAL A 94 5.36 -25.36 31.81
C VAL A 94 6.46 -24.75 30.95
N ALA A 95 6.43 -23.43 30.79
CA ALA A 95 7.58 -22.67 30.31
C ALA A 95 8.44 -22.27 31.52
N ALA A 96 9.75 -22.46 31.50
CA ALA A 96 10.54 -22.16 32.68
C ALA A 96 11.96 -21.72 32.38
N PHE A 97 12.49 -20.86 33.24
CA PHE A 97 13.88 -20.39 33.18
C PHE A 97 14.44 -20.23 34.60
N VAL A 98 15.76 -20.05 34.70
CA VAL A 98 16.43 -19.77 35.98
C VAL A 98 16.78 -18.30 36.03
N CYS A 99 16.19 -17.56 36.98
CA CYS A 99 16.60 -16.20 37.26
C CYS A 99 17.88 -16.23 38.11
N ARG A 100 18.88 -15.45 37.71
CA ARG A 100 20.16 -15.30 38.44
C ARG A 100 20.29 -13.97 39.18
N GLN A 101 19.29 -13.10 39.10
CA GLN A 101 19.30 -11.83 39.82
C GLN A 101 19.15 -12.08 41.33
N GLU A 102 19.92 -11.33 42.11
CA GLU A 102 19.82 -11.33 43.57
C GLU A 102 18.42 -10.82 43.98
N GLY A 103 17.72 -11.57 44.84
CA GLY A 103 16.33 -11.25 45.26
C GLY A 103 15.21 -11.92 44.45
N CYS A 104 15.44 -12.26 43.18
CA CYS A 104 14.52 -13.06 42.35
C CYS A 104 15.07 -14.47 42.01
N GLY A 105 16.23 -14.81 42.56
CA GLY A 105 16.99 -15.99 42.21
C GLY A 105 16.21 -17.30 42.34
N GLY A 106 16.32 -18.17 41.34
CA GLY A 106 15.72 -19.49 41.36
C GLY A 106 14.98 -19.86 40.09
N LEU A 107 14.23 -20.96 40.19
CA LEU A 107 13.47 -21.50 39.08
C LEU A 107 12.10 -20.82 38.96
N ILE A 108 11.85 -20.18 37.84
CA ILE A 108 10.58 -19.52 37.53
C ILE A 108 9.82 -20.39 36.53
N THR A 109 8.56 -20.65 36.82
CA THR A 109 7.63 -21.39 35.96
C THR A 109 6.50 -20.47 35.51
N LEU A 110 6.22 -20.49 34.22
CA LEU A 110 5.22 -19.69 33.54
C LEU A 110 4.23 -20.60 32.82
N ASP A 111 3.03 -20.08 32.56
CA ASP A 111 2.08 -20.73 31.67
C ASP A 111 2.70 -20.82 30.24
N PRO A 112 2.78 -22.01 29.62
CA PRO A 112 3.25 -22.16 28.24
C PRO A 112 2.56 -21.24 27.23
N ALA A 113 1.33 -20.81 27.51
CA ALA A 113 0.61 -19.86 26.68
C ALA A 113 1.37 -18.55 26.48
N CYS A 114 2.24 -18.13 27.40
CA CYS A 114 3.03 -16.89 27.28
C CYS A 114 3.98 -16.90 26.06
N LEU A 115 4.32 -18.08 25.53
CA LEU A 115 5.17 -18.23 24.33
C LEU A 115 4.37 -18.20 23.03
N ARG A 116 3.04 -18.13 23.08
CA ARG A 116 2.20 -18.06 21.87
C ARG A 116 2.35 -16.69 21.22
N ARG A 117 2.29 -16.71 19.89
CA ARG A 117 2.42 -15.53 19.02
C ARG A 117 1.40 -15.62 17.90
N TRP A 118 0.87 -14.49 17.48
CA TRP A 118 -0.09 -14.41 16.38
C TRP A 118 0.35 -13.41 15.36
N GLU A 119 0.37 -13.80 14.09
CA GLU A 119 0.72 -12.95 12.97
C GLU A 119 -0.55 -12.43 12.30
N VAL A 120 -0.57 -11.16 11.92
CA VAL A 120 -1.64 -10.59 11.10
C VAL A 120 -1.56 -11.16 9.69
N ASP A 121 -2.65 -11.74 9.21
CA ASP A 121 -2.81 -12.12 7.82
C ASP A 121 -3.34 -10.93 7.02
N VAL A 122 -2.42 -10.19 6.39
CA VAL A 122 -2.74 -9.01 5.59
C VAL A 122 -3.59 -9.37 4.35
N THR A 123 -3.47 -10.60 3.84
CA THR A 123 -4.31 -11.07 2.74
C THR A 123 -5.74 -11.29 3.22
N ALA A 124 -5.92 -11.85 4.42
CA ALA A 124 -7.23 -11.98 5.06
C ALA A 124 -7.85 -10.61 5.37
N LEU A 125 -7.04 -9.66 5.87
CA LEU A 125 -7.46 -8.26 6.04
C LEU A 125 -7.97 -7.67 4.72
N GLY A 126 -7.22 -7.84 3.63
CA GLY A 126 -7.63 -7.42 2.29
C GLY A 126 -8.96 -8.05 1.85
N LYS A 127 -9.18 -9.34 2.12
CA LYS A 127 -10.46 -10.01 1.82
C LYS A 127 -11.63 -9.40 2.60
N HIS A 128 -11.47 -9.15 3.90
CA HIS A 128 -12.53 -8.52 4.71
C HIS A 128 -12.88 -7.12 4.19
N ILE A 129 -11.88 -6.32 3.85
CA ILE A 129 -12.11 -4.99 3.23
C ILE A 129 -12.83 -5.16 1.88
N ALA A 130 -12.38 -6.10 1.04
CA ALA A 130 -12.96 -6.38 -0.27
C ALA A 130 -14.45 -6.76 -0.18
N GLU A 131 -14.81 -7.58 0.80
CA GLU A 131 -16.18 -8.02 1.08
C GLU A 131 -17.06 -6.87 1.54
N VAL A 132 -16.61 -6.09 2.54
CA VAL A 132 -17.39 -4.99 3.13
C VAL A 132 -17.57 -3.84 2.13
N VAL A 133 -16.54 -3.52 1.34
CA VAL A 133 -16.62 -2.51 0.28
C VAL A 133 -17.48 -2.99 -0.90
N GLY A 134 -17.78 -4.29 -0.99
CA GLY A 134 -18.58 -4.87 -2.09
C GLY A 134 -17.83 -4.92 -3.42
N THR A 135 -16.52 -5.18 -3.37
CA THR A 135 -15.69 -5.31 -4.57
C THR A 135 -16.06 -6.54 -5.39
N LYS A 136 -15.85 -6.46 -6.71
CA LYS A 136 -15.97 -7.58 -7.63
C LYS A 136 -14.58 -8.07 -8.03
N GLY A 137 -14.43 -9.40 -8.07
CA GLY A 137 -13.17 -10.05 -8.37
C GLY A 137 -12.61 -10.78 -7.16
N ARG A 138 -11.43 -11.39 -7.33
CA ARG A 138 -10.71 -12.06 -6.26
C ARG A 138 -9.52 -11.17 -5.86
N PRO A 139 -9.26 -10.97 -4.56
CA PRO A 139 -8.06 -10.30 -4.12
C PRO A 139 -6.80 -11.01 -4.66
N VAL A 140 -5.91 -10.24 -5.27
CA VAL A 140 -4.62 -10.71 -5.81
C VAL A 140 -3.52 -9.76 -5.36
N GLU A 141 -2.35 -10.33 -5.08
CA GLU A 141 -1.17 -9.55 -4.76
C GLU A 141 -0.62 -8.90 -6.04
N ASP A 142 -0.39 -7.59 -6.00
CA ASP A 142 0.16 -6.80 -7.11
C ASP A 142 1.64 -6.46 -6.86
N ALA A 143 2.00 -6.22 -5.59
CA ALA A 143 3.39 -6.16 -5.13
C ALA A 143 3.57 -7.06 -3.89
N PRO A 144 4.55 -7.99 -3.91
CA PRO A 144 4.73 -8.99 -2.84
C PRO A 144 4.78 -8.40 -1.43
N GLY A 145 3.88 -8.85 -0.56
CA GLY A 145 3.78 -8.48 0.85
C GLY A 145 3.41 -7.01 1.11
N ARG A 146 3.03 -6.25 0.06
CA ARG A 146 2.91 -4.79 0.15
C ARG A 146 1.65 -4.22 -0.47
N ILE A 147 1.26 -4.68 -1.66
CA ILE A 147 0.09 -4.13 -2.38
C ILE A 147 -0.75 -5.28 -2.90
N TRP A 148 -2.05 -5.21 -2.62
CA TRP A 148 -3.04 -6.17 -3.09
C TRP A 148 -4.14 -5.44 -3.84
N LEU A 149 -4.46 -5.87 -5.06
CA LEU A 149 -5.71 -5.52 -5.74
C LEU A 149 -6.83 -6.32 -5.08
N LEU A 150 -7.81 -5.63 -4.50
CA LEU A 150 -8.96 -6.25 -3.84
C LEU A 150 -10.09 -6.55 -4.83
N GLY A 151 -10.20 -5.77 -5.90
CA GLY A 151 -11.20 -5.91 -6.96
C GLY A 151 -11.70 -4.56 -7.44
N THR A 152 -12.86 -4.54 -8.10
CA THR A 152 -13.50 -3.31 -8.57
C THR A 152 -14.73 -2.99 -7.74
N ALA A 153 -14.86 -1.76 -7.22
CA ALA A 153 -16.04 -1.29 -6.52
C ALA A 153 -16.71 -0.13 -7.26
N ARG A 154 -18.00 0.11 -7.00
CA ARG A 154 -18.68 1.34 -7.46
C ARG A 154 -18.99 2.24 -6.28
N LEU A 155 -18.51 3.48 -6.33
CA LEU A 155 -18.80 4.54 -5.37
C LEU A 155 -19.37 5.74 -6.13
N ASP A 156 -20.57 6.20 -5.75
CA ASP A 156 -21.28 7.33 -6.38
C ASP A 156 -21.21 7.33 -7.91
N SER A 157 -21.65 6.21 -8.51
CA SER A 157 -21.69 5.93 -9.96
C SER A 157 -20.34 5.73 -10.66
N ARG A 158 -19.20 5.90 -10.00
CA ARG A 158 -17.87 5.68 -10.58
C ARG A 158 -17.31 4.32 -10.21
N ALA A 159 -16.56 3.70 -11.12
CA ALA A 159 -15.86 2.45 -10.85
C ALA A 159 -14.43 2.75 -10.41
N PHE A 160 -13.99 2.09 -9.34
CA PHE A 160 -12.64 2.18 -8.80
C PHE A 160 -12.02 0.79 -8.77
N GLU A 161 -10.75 0.68 -9.13
CA GLU A 161 -9.95 -0.47 -8.74
C GLU A 161 -9.46 -0.23 -7.31
N VAL A 162 -9.83 -1.12 -6.41
CA VAL A 162 -9.60 -0.98 -4.97
C VAL A 162 -8.36 -1.78 -4.59
N PHE A 163 -7.44 -1.13 -3.89
CA PHE A 163 -6.19 -1.72 -3.44
C PHE A 163 -6.07 -1.62 -1.92
N LEU A 164 -5.37 -2.57 -1.31
CA LEU A 164 -4.81 -2.46 0.04
C LEU A 164 -3.31 -2.25 -0.07
N ALA A 165 -2.76 -1.28 0.65
CA ALA A 165 -1.35 -1.01 0.67
C ALA A 165 -0.79 -0.90 2.09
N ARG A 166 0.34 -1.56 2.30
CA ARG A 166 1.12 -1.59 3.54
C ARG A 166 2.46 -0.91 3.35
N GLY A 167 2.90 -0.15 4.36
CA GLY A 167 4.25 0.40 4.38
C GLY A 167 4.47 1.47 3.32
N LEU A 168 3.43 2.23 2.96
CA LEU A 168 3.57 3.36 2.03
C LEU A 168 4.46 4.47 2.60
N GLY A 169 4.52 4.58 3.93
CA GLY A 169 5.41 5.51 4.63
C GLY A 169 6.83 4.98 4.87
N TRP A 170 7.16 3.76 4.44
CA TRP A 170 8.51 3.23 4.56
C TRP A 170 9.44 3.85 3.51
N ASN A 171 10.76 3.78 3.74
CA ASN A 171 11.76 4.36 2.84
C ASN A 171 11.70 3.82 1.41
N ASP A 172 11.19 2.59 1.23
CA ASP A 172 11.04 1.92 -0.06
C ASP A 172 9.62 2.06 -0.65
N GLY A 173 8.72 2.81 0.00
CA GLY A 173 7.33 3.01 -0.42
C GLY A 173 7.18 3.46 -1.89
N PRO A 174 7.91 4.50 -2.35
CA PRO A 174 7.89 4.91 -3.74
C PRO A 174 8.30 3.80 -4.73
N THR A 175 9.34 3.03 -4.39
CA THR A 175 9.82 1.91 -5.22
C THR A 175 8.77 0.82 -5.33
N ILE A 176 8.08 0.50 -4.23
CA ILE A 176 7.01 -0.52 -4.21
C ILE A 176 5.82 -0.11 -5.07
N LEU A 177 5.43 1.16 -5.06
CA LEU A 177 4.39 1.68 -5.95
C LEU A 177 4.79 1.56 -7.42
N GLN A 178 6.07 1.78 -7.73
CA GLN A 178 6.59 1.62 -9.09
C GLN A 178 6.51 0.17 -9.60
N GLN A 179 6.62 -0.80 -8.69
CA GLN A 179 6.57 -2.24 -8.98
C GLN A 179 5.14 -2.78 -9.13
N ALA A 180 4.14 -2.09 -8.56
CA ALA A 180 2.73 -2.48 -8.59
C ALA A 180 2.11 -2.20 -9.97
N ALA A 181 2.26 -3.15 -10.89
CA ALA A 181 1.90 -2.97 -12.29
C ALA A 181 0.39 -2.71 -12.49
N ARG A 182 -0.49 -3.40 -11.76
CA ARG A 182 -1.94 -3.16 -11.87
C ARG A 182 -2.33 -1.83 -11.25
N LEU A 183 -1.74 -1.46 -10.11
CA LEU A 183 -1.98 -0.17 -9.49
C LEU A 183 -1.62 0.97 -10.44
N ARG A 184 -0.46 0.89 -11.09
CA ARG A 184 -0.02 1.90 -12.07
C ARG A 184 -0.87 1.95 -13.34
N GLY A 185 -1.37 0.79 -13.78
CA GLY A 185 -2.24 0.69 -14.94
C GLY A 185 -3.70 1.09 -14.66
N SER A 186 -4.07 1.26 -13.39
CA SER A 186 -5.44 1.56 -12.98
C SER A 186 -5.80 3.00 -13.34
N PRO A 187 -6.90 3.23 -14.08
CA PRO A 187 -7.35 4.59 -14.41
C PRO A 187 -7.93 5.33 -13.20
N MET A 188 -8.42 4.61 -12.19
CA MET A 188 -9.08 5.15 -11.00
C MET A 188 -8.73 4.33 -9.75
N PRO A 189 -7.48 4.39 -9.26
CA PRO A 189 -7.07 3.60 -8.10
C PRO A 189 -7.58 4.23 -6.79
N LEU A 190 -8.23 3.40 -5.98
CA LEU A 190 -8.58 3.67 -4.59
C LEU A 190 -7.72 2.79 -3.69
N ILE A 191 -6.84 3.40 -2.90
CA ILE A 191 -5.90 2.69 -2.03
C ILE A 191 -6.34 2.85 -0.58
N PHE A 192 -6.68 1.75 0.08
CA PHE A 192 -6.72 1.67 1.53
C PHE A 192 -5.29 1.55 2.06
N SER A 193 -4.84 2.53 2.85
CA SER A 193 -3.53 2.51 3.49
C SER A 193 -3.63 2.12 4.95
N THR A 194 -2.75 1.23 5.41
CA THR A 194 -2.56 0.94 6.83
C THR A 194 -1.65 1.96 7.54
N ALA A 195 -1.01 2.88 6.81
CA ALA A 195 -0.17 3.90 7.40
C ALA A 195 -1.00 4.99 8.09
N ARG A 196 -0.60 5.39 9.31
CA ARG A 196 -1.23 6.53 10.01
C ARG A 196 -0.99 7.86 9.31
N SER A 197 0.07 7.97 8.53
CA SER A 197 0.35 9.15 7.71
C SER A 197 0.87 8.68 6.36
N VAL A 198 0.32 9.25 5.29
CA VAL A 198 0.80 9.03 3.93
C VAL A 198 1.19 10.39 3.39
N ALA A 199 2.42 10.52 2.91
CA ALA A 199 2.81 11.71 2.17
C ALA A 199 1.90 11.81 0.94
N ALA A 200 1.23 12.94 0.78
CA ALA A 200 0.19 13.12 -0.25
C ALA A 200 0.74 13.15 -1.69
N ASP A 201 2.05 12.99 -1.87
CA ASP A 201 2.73 13.10 -3.16
C ASP A 201 3.53 11.83 -3.44
N PHE A 202 3.13 11.13 -4.51
CA PHE A 202 3.80 9.93 -5.01
C PHE A 202 4.84 10.26 -6.09
N GLY A 203 5.07 11.55 -6.39
CA GLY A 203 6.20 12.06 -7.17
C GLY A 203 6.10 11.87 -8.68
N ASP A 204 5.14 11.10 -9.19
CA ASP A 204 4.95 10.83 -10.61
C ASP A 204 3.76 11.58 -11.23
N GLY A 205 3.05 12.38 -10.42
CA GLY A 205 1.82 13.06 -10.84
C GLY A 205 0.62 12.13 -11.03
N SER A 206 0.76 10.82 -10.77
CA SER A 206 -0.35 9.87 -10.77
C SER A 206 -1.30 10.21 -9.63
N THR A 207 -2.58 10.36 -9.97
CA THR A 207 -3.60 10.68 -8.99
C THR A 207 -4.17 9.40 -8.42
N CYS A 208 -3.69 9.02 -7.25
CA CYS A 208 -4.29 7.97 -6.46
C CYS A 208 -5.21 8.56 -5.40
N THR A 209 -6.39 7.97 -5.21
CA THR A 209 -7.20 8.27 -4.04
C THR A 209 -6.71 7.39 -2.91
N VAL A 210 -6.10 7.98 -1.88
CA VAL A 210 -5.63 7.25 -0.71
C VAL A 210 -6.55 7.53 0.46
N VAL A 211 -7.07 6.47 1.06
CA VAL A 211 -7.92 6.52 2.25
C VAL A 211 -7.22 5.73 3.34
N ARG A 212 -6.98 6.35 4.50
CA ARG A 212 -6.40 5.62 5.64
C ARG A 212 -7.46 4.70 6.22
N LEU A 213 -7.12 3.44 6.40
CA LEU A 213 -8.08 2.45 6.89
C LEU A 213 -8.63 2.85 8.26
N ALA A 214 -7.78 3.37 9.15
CA ALA A 214 -8.17 3.83 10.48
C ALA A 214 -9.14 5.04 10.49
N GLU A 215 -9.34 5.74 9.36
CA GLU A 215 -10.31 6.85 9.27
C GLU A 215 -11.72 6.41 8.91
N VAL A 216 -11.86 5.22 8.33
CA VAL A 216 -13.12 4.77 7.74
C VAL A 216 -13.51 3.37 8.22
N ALA A 217 -12.66 2.68 8.96
CA ALA A 217 -12.89 1.34 9.43
C ALA A 217 -13.05 1.29 10.96
N THR A 218 -13.98 0.45 11.42
CA THR A 218 -14.20 0.15 12.83
C THR A 218 -14.28 -1.35 13.05
N LEU A 219 -14.05 -1.79 14.29
CA LEU A 219 -14.22 -3.20 14.67
C LEU A 219 -15.54 -3.39 15.41
N CYS A 220 -16.47 -4.11 14.80
CA CYS A 220 -17.76 -4.46 15.40
C CYS A 220 -17.86 -5.98 15.48
N ASP A 221 -17.97 -6.52 16.71
CA ASP A 221 -18.06 -7.97 16.96
C ASP A 221 -16.97 -8.80 16.25
N GLY A 222 -15.75 -8.27 16.18
CA GLY A 222 -14.62 -8.94 15.54
C GLY A 222 -14.62 -8.92 14.01
N ARG A 223 -15.54 -8.17 13.41
CA ARG A 223 -15.62 -7.91 11.98
C ARG A 223 -15.24 -6.47 11.70
N ILE A 224 -14.55 -6.27 10.59
CA ILE A 224 -14.24 -4.93 10.10
C ILE A 224 -15.50 -4.40 9.44
N GLU A 225 -15.92 -3.21 9.83
CA GLU A 225 -16.96 -2.45 9.16
C GLU A 225 -16.33 -1.20 8.53
N ILE A 226 -16.88 -0.76 7.40
CA ILE A 226 -16.44 0.46 6.71
C ILE A 226 -17.57 1.47 6.76
N ASP A 227 -17.30 2.65 7.29
CA ASP A 227 -18.18 3.81 7.16
C ASP A 227 -18.17 4.26 5.69
N HIS A 228 -19.18 3.82 4.94
CA HIS A 228 -19.34 4.15 3.53
C HIS A 228 -19.55 5.64 3.28
N ALA A 229 -20.13 6.38 4.23
CA ALA A 229 -20.33 7.82 4.09
C ALA A 229 -19.00 8.55 4.23
N ALA A 230 -18.21 8.20 5.26
CA ALA A 230 -16.86 8.72 5.42
C ALA A 230 -15.97 8.35 4.23
N LEU A 231 -16.06 7.10 3.73
CA LEU A 231 -15.35 6.67 2.52
C LEU A 231 -15.73 7.52 1.31
N ALA A 232 -17.02 7.73 1.06
CA ALA A 232 -17.50 8.53 -0.07
C ALA A 232 -17.01 9.98 0.03
N GLU A 233 -17.03 10.59 1.22
CA GLU A 233 -16.52 11.95 1.45
C GLU A 233 -15.03 12.05 1.12
N ARG A 234 -14.21 11.09 1.56
CA ARG A 234 -12.76 11.06 1.26
C ARG A 234 -12.48 10.88 -0.23
N VAL A 235 -13.24 10.01 -0.88
CA VAL A 235 -13.15 9.82 -2.33
C VAL A 235 -13.53 11.10 -3.06
N ALA A 236 -14.66 11.71 -2.71
CA ALA A 236 -15.13 12.97 -3.30
C ALA A 236 -14.12 14.11 -3.14
N ALA A 237 -13.50 14.25 -1.96
CA ALA A 237 -12.45 15.25 -1.70
C ALA A 237 -11.19 15.03 -2.56
N SER A 238 -10.95 13.80 -3.01
CA SER A 238 -9.82 13.44 -3.87
C SER A 238 -10.11 13.60 -5.36
N LEU A 239 -11.39 13.58 -5.77
CA LEU A 239 -11.80 13.67 -7.18
C LEU A 239 -11.32 14.93 -7.92
N PRO A 240 -11.34 16.15 -7.34
CA PRO A 240 -10.81 17.33 -8.01
C PRO A 240 -9.32 17.19 -8.33
N ARG A 241 -8.55 16.47 -7.50
CA ARG A 241 -7.14 16.18 -7.78
C ARG A 241 -7.02 15.19 -8.93
N LEU A 242 -7.84 14.15 -8.97
CA LEU A 242 -7.89 13.20 -10.10
C LEU A 242 -8.25 13.91 -11.43
N ALA A 243 -9.14 14.90 -11.37
CA ALA A 243 -9.55 15.67 -12.54
C ALA A 243 -8.55 16.79 -12.93
N ALA A 244 -7.73 17.26 -11.98
CA ALA A 244 -6.80 18.37 -12.15
C ALA A 244 -5.33 17.94 -12.28
N ALA A 245 -5.00 16.67 -12.02
CA ALA A 245 -3.76 16.16 -12.57
C ALA A 245 -3.77 16.44 -14.06
N PRO A 246 -2.63 16.85 -14.64
CA PRO A 246 -2.51 16.69 -16.06
C PRO A 246 -2.86 15.21 -16.29
N THR A 247 -3.92 14.96 -17.06
CA THR A 247 -3.97 13.77 -17.88
C THR A 247 -2.73 13.87 -18.75
N THR A 248 -1.60 13.51 -18.17
CA THR A 248 -0.42 13.09 -18.87
C THR A 248 -0.83 11.71 -19.36
N ASP A 249 -1.71 11.74 -20.35
CA ASP A 249 -1.73 10.85 -21.48
C ASP A 249 -0.34 11.00 -22.14
N GLN A 250 0.73 10.66 -21.40
CA GLN A 250 1.97 10.15 -21.95
C GLN A 250 1.54 8.79 -22.50
N LEU A 251 0.79 8.87 -23.61
CA LEU A 251 0.71 7.85 -24.61
C LEU A 251 2.17 7.58 -24.93
N LEU A 252 2.73 6.55 -24.30
CA LEU A 252 4.06 6.07 -24.62
C LEU A 252 3.96 5.57 -26.05
N LEU A 253 4.16 6.48 -26.99
CA LEU A 253 4.31 6.17 -28.39
C LEU A 253 5.49 5.21 -28.47
N VAL A 254 5.30 4.10 -29.17
CA VAL A 254 6.43 3.21 -29.45
C VAL A 254 7.41 3.93 -30.39
N GLU A 255 8.66 3.50 -30.43
CA GLU A 255 9.74 4.13 -31.22
C GLU A 255 9.30 4.46 -32.66
N ALA A 256 8.66 3.52 -33.35
CA ALA A 256 8.17 3.71 -34.70
C ALA A 256 7.11 4.82 -34.84
N GLU A 257 6.27 5.04 -33.83
CA GLU A 257 5.26 6.09 -33.83
C GLU A 257 5.89 7.47 -33.61
N LEU A 258 6.90 7.55 -32.73
CA LEU A 258 7.63 8.77 -32.46
C LEU A 258 8.41 9.21 -33.71
N ASP A 259 9.17 8.31 -34.33
CA ASP A 259 9.96 8.58 -35.54
C ASP A 259 9.07 9.04 -36.70
N ILE A 260 7.89 8.41 -36.86
CA ILE A 260 6.92 8.81 -37.88
C ILE A 260 6.38 10.21 -37.59
N LEU A 261 6.10 10.54 -36.32
CA LEU A 261 5.61 11.85 -35.92
C LEU A 261 6.67 12.93 -36.16
N GLU A 262 7.93 12.65 -35.86
CA GLU A 262 9.06 13.53 -36.15
C GLU A 262 9.26 13.74 -37.66
N ALA A 263 9.23 12.67 -38.45
CA ALA A 263 9.31 12.75 -39.91
C ALA A 263 8.23 13.66 -40.49
N LEU A 264 6.98 13.53 -40.00
CA LEU A 264 5.87 14.40 -40.39
C LEU A 264 6.07 15.85 -39.94
N ALA A 265 6.64 16.08 -38.76
CA ALA A 265 6.92 17.43 -38.24
C ALA A 265 8.00 18.16 -39.05
N GLN A 266 9.00 17.43 -39.54
CA GLN A 266 10.11 17.96 -40.34
C GLN A 266 9.74 18.21 -41.81
N SER A 267 8.61 17.67 -42.28
CA SER A 267 8.18 17.83 -43.68
C SER A 267 7.84 19.27 -44.03
N ARG A 268 8.51 19.80 -45.06
CA ARG A 268 8.24 21.14 -45.62
C ARG A 268 7.00 21.19 -46.52
N GLN A 269 6.54 20.04 -47.02
CA GLN A 269 5.49 19.94 -48.04
C GLN A 269 4.08 19.76 -47.44
N GLY A 270 3.95 19.86 -46.11
CA GLY A 270 2.68 19.77 -45.40
C GLY A 270 2.19 18.32 -45.26
N ALA A 271 1.73 17.71 -46.36
CA ALA A 271 1.25 16.33 -46.39
C ALA A 271 2.31 15.39 -46.96
N MET A 272 2.60 14.29 -46.24
CA MET A 272 3.49 13.23 -46.72
C MET A 272 2.71 11.99 -47.13
N LEU A 273 3.07 11.40 -48.26
CA LEU A 273 2.59 10.08 -48.67
C LEU A 273 3.20 9.00 -47.77
N GLN A 274 2.48 7.88 -47.60
CA GLN A 274 2.97 6.77 -46.77
C GLN A 274 4.35 6.28 -47.22
N VAL A 275 4.65 6.28 -48.52
CA VAL A 275 5.96 5.86 -49.05
C VAL A 275 7.09 6.82 -48.68
N GLU A 276 6.80 8.11 -48.55
CA GLU A 276 7.76 9.14 -48.12
C GLU A 276 8.02 9.02 -46.62
N ILE A 277 6.96 8.74 -45.84
CA ILE A 277 7.07 8.48 -44.40
C ILE A 277 7.91 7.23 -44.13
N MET A 278 7.69 6.15 -44.89
CA MET A 278 8.50 4.93 -44.80
C MET A 278 9.99 5.22 -45.07
N ALA A 279 10.29 6.02 -46.10
CA ALA A 279 11.66 6.37 -46.45
C ALA A 279 12.31 7.28 -45.38
N ALA A 280 11.55 8.22 -44.82
CA ALA A 280 12.05 9.16 -43.81
C ALA A 280 12.24 8.51 -42.43
N ALA A 281 11.29 7.68 -42.00
CA ALA A 281 11.31 7.04 -40.69
C ALA A 281 12.03 5.67 -40.69
N GLY A 282 12.34 5.09 -41.86
CA GLY A 282 13.11 3.83 -41.94
C GLY A 282 12.30 2.55 -41.69
N TYR A 283 10.97 2.60 -41.76
CA TYR A 283 10.09 1.46 -41.44
C TYR A 283 9.44 0.80 -42.66
N SER A 284 9.11 -0.48 -42.51
CA SER A 284 8.38 -1.25 -43.51
C SER A 284 6.92 -0.79 -43.65
N LYS A 285 6.30 -1.07 -44.80
CA LYS A 285 4.92 -0.66 -45.09
C LYS A 285 3.89 -1.10 -44.03
N PRO A 286 3.89 -2.36 -43.52
CA PRO A 286 2.95 -2.78 -42.48
C PRO A 286 3.13 -1.98 -41.19
N VAL A 287 4.37 -1.83 -40.71
CA VAL A 287 4.69 -1.08 -39.48
C VAL A 287 4.23 0.37 -39.60
N THR A 288 4.60 1.05 -40.69
CA THR A 288 4.19 2.43 -40.93
C THR A 288 2.67 2.59 -41.01
N ARG A 289 1.96 1.64 -41.63
CA ARG A 289 0.49 1.68 -41.75
C ARG A 289 -0.17 1.59 -40.37
N ASP A 290 0.32 0.66 -39.55
CA ASP A 290 -0.29 0.36 -38.26
C ASP A 290 -0.01 1.49 -37.26
N ALA A 291 1.21 2.03 -37.23
CA ALA A 291 1.57 3.23 -36.48
C ALA A 291 0.73 4.46 -36.92
N LEU A 292 0.58 4.71 -38.23
CA LEU A 292 -0.27 5.81 -38.73
C LEU A 292 -1.76 5.61 -38.41
N LYS A 293 -2.23 4.37 -38.25
CA LYS A 293 -3.59 4.10 -37.79
C LYS A 293 -3.72 4.53 -36.32
N HIS A 294 -2.83 4.08 -35.46
CA HIS A 294 -2.87 4.40 -34.03
C HIS A 294 -2.68 5.91 -33.79
N LEU A 295 -1.69 6.55 -34.42
CA LEU A 295 -1.48 8.01 -34.35
C LEU A 295 -2.70 8.83 -34.79
N ARG A 296 -3.53 8.31 -35.71
CA ARG A 296 -4.81 8.94 -36.09
C ARG A 296 -5.88 8.78 -35.03
N GLU A 297 -5.98 7.61 -34.41
CA GLU A 297 -6.90 7.34 -33.29
C GLU A 297 -6.57 8.26 -32.10
N LEU A 298 -5.29 8.52 -31.85
CA LEU A 298 -4.81 9.47 -30.84
C LEU A 298 -4.98 10.95 -31.23
N GLY A 299 -5.30 11.23 -32.49
CA GLY A 299 -5.47 12.58 -33.03
C GLY A 299 -4.15 13.34 -33.31
N PHE A 300 -3.00 12.67 -33.27
CA PHE A 300 -1.70 13.26 -33.58
C PHE A 300 -1.45 13.43 -35.08
N VAL A 301 -2.08 12.57 -35.89
CA VAL A 301 -2.00 12.60 -37.35
C VAL A 301 -3.41 12.69 -37.94
N ALA A 302 -3.55 13.35 -39.08
CA ALA A 302 -4.80 13.42 -39.84
C ALA A 302 -4.58 13.18 -41.34
N GLN A 303 -5.65 12.84 -42.05
CA GLN A 303 -5.66 12.86 -43.51
C GLN A 303 -6.15 14.23 -44.01
N PRO A 304 -5.45 14.87 -44.96
CA PRO A 304 -5.87 16.15 -45.50
C PRO A 304 -7.23 16.03 -46.22
N ARG A 305 -8.06 17.07 -46.08
CA ARG A 305 -9.36 17.18 -46.76
C ARG A 305 -9.19 17.88 -48.12
N GLY A 306 -10.10 17.65 -49.06
CA GLY A 306 -10.15 18.39 -50.35
C GLY A 306 -9.49 17.67 -51.53
N LYS A 307 -8.92 18.40 -52.50
CA LYS A 307 -8.28 17.82 -53.70
C LYS A 307 -6.95 17.12 -53.41
N GLN A 308 -6.36 17.36 -52.23
CA GLN A 308 -5.16 16.68 -51.74
C GLN A 308 -5.52 15.59 -50.72
N ARG A 309 -6.30 14.57 -51.11
CA ARG A 309 -6.68 13.47 -50.19
C ARG A 309 -5.56 12.46 -49.93
N LYS A 310 -4.43 12.60 -50.62
CA LYS A 310 -3.32 11.64 -50.54
C LYS A 310 -2.32 12.16 -49.51
N GLY A 311 -2.04 11.35 -48.50
CA GLY A 311 -1.01 11.60 -47.51
C GLY A 311 -1.53 11.79 -46.09
N HIS A 312 -0.60 12.15 -45.20
CA HIS A 312 -0.78 12.31 -43.78
C HIS A 312 -0.15 13.63 -43.35
N ILE A 313 -0.82 14.35 -42.45
CA ILE A 313 -0.36 15.60 -41.86
C ILE A 313 -0.28 15.44 -40.35
N ILE A 314 0.76 16.01 -39.73
CA ILE A 314 0.80 16.17 -38.28
C ILE A 314 -0.20 17.26 -37.85
N THR A 315 -0.97 16.99 -36.80
CA THR A 315 -1.92 17.95 -36.23
C THR A 315 -1.21 18.91 -35.27
N ALA A 316 -1.90 19.96 -34.81
CA ALA A 316 -1.38 20.82 -33.73
C ALA A 316 -1.09 19.99 -32.46
N LYS A 317 -2.01 19.08 -32.10
CA LYS A 317 -1.86 18.17 -30.96
C LYS A 317 -0.56 17.34 -31.04
N GLY A 318 -0.25 16.79 -32.23
CA GLY A 318 0.98 16.03 -32.44
C GLY A 318 2.25 16.89 -32.32
N ARG A 319 2.23 18.14 -32.80
CA ARG A 319 3.37 19.07 -32.67
C ARG A 319 3.61 19.48 -31.21
N ASP A 320 2.53 19.76 -30.48
CA ASP A 320 2.61 20.15 -29.07
C ASP A 320 3.20 19.00 -28.23
N TYR A 321 2.82 17.75 -28.55
CA TYR A 321 3.37 16.56 -27.92
C TYR A 321 4.90 16.44 -28.13
N LEU A 322 5.39 16.57 -29.37
CA LEU A 322 6.83 16.55 -29.65
C LEU A 322 7.58 17.67 -28.92
N ALA A 323 7.01 18.88 -28.88
CA ALA A 323 7.61 20.01 -28.17
C ALA A 323 7.69 19.78 -26.64
N GLN A 324 6.75 19.03 -26.06
CA GLN A 324 6.82 18.62 -24.65
C GLN A 324 7.94 17.62 -24.40
N LEU A 325 8.10 16.61 -25.26
CA LEU A 325 9.18 15.61 -25.15
C LEU A 325 10.56 16.29 -25.20
N GLN A 326 10.81 17.15 -26.18
CA GLN A 326 12.09 17.86 -26.32
C GLN A 326 12.44 18.72 -25.09
N ARG A 327 11.43 19.32 -24.44
CA ARG A 327 11.62 20.08 -23.19
C ARG A 327 12.00 19.16 -22.02
N SER A 328 11.40 17.97 -21.93
CA SER A 328 11.73 17.01 -20.87
C SER A 328 13.13 16.41 -21.01
N GLU A 329 13.59 16.16 -22.24
CA GLU A 329 14.96 15.69 -22.50
C GLU A 329 15.99 16.78 -22.13
N SER A 330 15.74 18.02 -22.57
CA SER A 330 16.60 19.17 -22.26
C SER A 330 16.69 19.44 -20.75
N ALA A 331 15.59 19.25 -20.01
CA ALA A 331 15.60 19.37 -18.55
C ALA A 331 16.40 18.26 -17.87
N THR A 332 16.35 17.04 -18.40
CA THR A 332 17.09 15.89 -17.86
C THR A 332 18.60 16.04 -18.07
N ASP A 333 19.01 16.58 -19.21
CA ASP A 333 20.43 16.85 -19.50
C ASP A 333 21.00 18.01 -18.69
N ALA A 334 20.16 19.00 -18.33
CA ALA A 334 20.56 20.11 -17.48
C ALA A 334 20.82 19.69 -16.02
N VAL A 335 20.10 18.68 -15.52
CA VAL A 335 20.27 18.15 -14.14
C VAL A 335 21.52 17.27 -14.01
N LYS A 336 22.03 16.73 -15.12
CA LYS A 336 23.25 15.89 -15.14
C LYS A 336 24.56 16.67 -15.27
N ARG A 337 24.50 17.99 -15.44
CA ARG A 337 25.67 18.89 -15.52
C ARG A 337 25.87 19.63 -14.22
#